data_AF-A0A954B732-F1
#
_entry.id   AF-A0A954B732-F1
#
_cell.length_a   1.000
_cell.length_b   1.000
_cell.length_c   1.000
_cell.angle_alpha   90.00
_cell.angle_beta   90.00
_cell.angle_gamma   90.00
#
_symmetry.space_group_name_H-M   'P 1'
#
loop_
_entity.id
_entity.type
_entity.pdbx_description
1 polymer ?
#
loop_
_entity_poly.entity_id
_entity_poly.type
_entity_poly.pdbx_seq_one_letter_code
_entity_poly.pdbx_strand_id
1 'polypeptide(L)' 'DKGDHWLVNGQKIWTSYADASDWIFVLVRTDSKAKKHDGISFILIDMASPGVSTRPIKLISGKSPFCE' A
#
# COMPACT_ATOMS: atom_id res chain seq x y z
N ASP A 1 -21.78 -9.75 -3.33
CA ASP A 1 -20.71 -10.18 -2.41
C ASP A 1 -20.94 -9.52 -1.06
N LYS A 2 -21.06 -10.29 0.02
CA LYS A 2 -21.66 -9.82 1.28
C LYS A 2 -20.64 -9.03 2.13
N GLY A 3 -19.93 -8.07 1.53
CA GLY A 3 -18.83 -7.38 2.20
C GLY A 3 -17.59 -8.27 2.38
N ASP A 4 -17.44 -9.28 1.53
CA ASP A 4 -16.32 -10.25 1.60
C ASP A 4 -14.99 -9.67 1.06
N HIS A 5 -14.97 -8.39 0.70
CA HIS A 5 -13.81 -7.69 0.15
C HIS A 5 -13.59 -6.32 0.81
N TRP A 6 -12.34 -5.87 0.83
CA TRP A 6 -11.98 -4.51 1.24
C TRP A 6 -11.85 -3.60 0.01
N LEU A 7 -12.51 -2.44 0.05
CA LEU A 7 -12.20 -1.34 -0.86
C LEU A 7 -11.13 -0.46 -0.23
N VAL A 8 -9.90 -0.54 -0.73
CA VAL A 8 -8.76 0.26 -0.26
C VAL A 8 -8.53 1.41 -1.24
N ASN A 9 -8.43 2.64 -0.72
CA ASN A 9 -8.09 3.82 -1.50
C ASN A 9 -7.06 4.67 -0.75
N GLY A 10 -5.98 5.02 -1.44
CA GLY A 10 -4.94 5.90 -0.93
C GLY A 10 -3.65 5.77 -1.74
N GLN A 11 -2.63 6.52 -1.32
CA GLN A 11 -1.28 6.47 -1.87
C GLN A 11 -0.27 6.29 -0.73
N LYS A 12 0.82 5.59 -1.00
CA LYS A 12 2.00 5.49 -0.13
C LYS A 12 3.22 5.97 -0.91
N ILE A 13 4.27 6.35 -0.20
CA ILE A 13 5.52 6.81 -0.81
C ILE A 13 6.69 6.25 -0.01
N TRP A 14 7.85 6.15 -0.65
CA TRP A 14 9.07 5.58 -0.07
C TRP A 14 8.97 4.07 0.20
N THR A 15 8.15 3.37 -0.58
CA THR A 15 7.96 1.92 -0.46
C THR A 15 9.11 1.21 -1.16
N SER A 16 9.92 0.45 -0.42
CA SER A 16 11.10 -0.21 -0.99
C SER A 16 10.70 -1.31 -1.98
N TYR A 17 11.23 -1.26 -3.19
CA TYR A 17 11.10 -2.31 -4.24
C TYR A 17 9.66 -2.78 -4.51
N ALA A 18 8.68 -1.88 -4.42
CA ALA A 18 7.27 -2.24 -4.65
C ALA A 18 7.02 -2.69 -6.11
N ASP A 19 7.81 -2.19 -7.05
CA ASP A 19 7.80 -2.60 -8.46
C ASP A 19 8.26 -4.05 -8.70
N ALA A 20 8.98 -4.64 -7.74
CA ALA A 20 9.52 -5.99 -7.84
C ALA A 20 8.93 -6.96 -6.81
N SER A 21 7.91 -6.56 -6.06
CA SER A 21 7.30 -7.37 -5.00
C SER A 21 6.01 -8.03 -5.48
N ASP A 22 5.80 -9.31 -5.16
CA ASP A 22 4.54 -10.01 -5.46
C ASP A 22 3.40 -9.58 -4.52
N TRP A 23 3.74 -9.26 -3.27
CA TRP A 23 2.81 -8.89 -2.22
C TRP A 23 3.31 -7.68 -1.42
N ILE A 24 2.37 -6.88 -0.93
CA ILE A 24 2.63 -5.78 0.00
C ILE A 24 1.73 -5.89 1.21
N PHE A 25 2.23 -5.52 2.39
CA PHE A 25 1.36 -5.20 3.52
C PHE A 25 1.15 -3.70 3.62
N VAL A 26 -0.09 -3.30 3.90
CA VAL A 26 -0.45 -1.89 4.08
C VAL A 26 -1.17 -1.69 5.41
N LEU A 27 -0.84 -0.57 6.05
CA LEU A 27 -1.60 -0.06 7.18
C LEU A 27 -2.65 0.93 6.65
N VAL A 28 -3.91 0.53 6.79
CA VAL A 28 -5.08 1.30 6.33
C VAL A 28 -5.95 1.70 7.50
N ARG A 29 -6.66 2.82 7.36
CA ARG A 29 -7.71 3.21 8.32
C ARG A 29 -8.96 2.38 8.03
N THR A 30 -9.41 1.62 9.03
CA THR A 30 -10.67 0.85 8.97
C THR A 30 -11.74 1.39 9.90
N ASP A 31 -11.35 2.13 10.95
CA ASP A 31 -12.26 2.88 11.81
C ASP A 31 -11.75 4.31 12.02
N SER A 32 -12.50 5.29 11.52
CA SER A 32 -12.17 6.72 11.65
C SER A 32 -12.59 7.34 12.99
N LYS A 33 -13.42 6.65 13.78
CA LYS A 33 -13.90 7.09 15.10
C LYS A 33 -13.06 6.53 16.25
N ALA A 34 -12.41 5.39 16.03
CA ALA A 34 -11.45 4.83 16.99
C ALA A 34 -10.23 5.73 17.21
N LYS A 35 -9.52 5.52 18.33
CA LYS A 35 -8.23 6.16 18.58
C LYS A 35 -7.25 5.86 17.43
N LYS A 36 -6.27 6.76 17.27
CA LYS A 36 -5.33 6.73 16.14
C LYS A 36 -4.69 5.35 15.92
N HIS A 37 -4.24 4.65 16.96
CA HIS A 37 -3.60 3.34 16.77
C HIS A 37 -4.61 2.20 16.61
N ASP A 38 -5.78 2.32 17.22
CA ASP A 38 -6.78 1.24 17.32
C ASP A 38 -7.61 1.07 16.05
N GLY A 39 -7.77 2.12 15.23
CA GLY A 39 -8.54 2.03 13.97
C GLY A 39 -7.71 1.76 12.71
N ILE A 40 -6.47 1.28 12.84
CA ILE A 40 -5.65 0.81 11.72
C ILE A 40 -5.74 -0.71 11.64
N SER A 41 -5.86 -1.23 10.43
CA SER A 41 -5.70 -2.65 10.16
C SER A 41 -4.49 -2.91 9.28
N PHE A 42 -3.85 -4.05 9.48
CA PHE A 42 -2.80 -4.60 8.63
C PHE A 42 -3.47 -5.46 7.55
N ILE A 43 -3.32 -5.08 6.29
CA ILE A 43 -3.91 -5.79 5.15
C ILE A 43 -2.80 -6.22 4.21
N LEU A 44 -2.86 -7.46 3.74
CA LEU A 44 -1.99 -7.98 2.69
C LEU A 44 -2.68 -7.80 1.33
N ILE A 45 -1.96 -7.27 0.34
CA ILE A 45 -2.46 -6.98 -1.00
C ILE A 45 -1.53 -7.64 -2.02
N ASP A 46 -2.10 -8.39 -2.95
CA ASP A 46 -1.40 -8.91 -4.13
C ASP A 46 -1.13 -7.73 -5.08
N MET A 47 0.13 -7.51 -5.44
CA MET A 47 0.55 -6.38 -6.27
C MET A 47 0.03 -6.47 -7.71
N ALA A 48 -0.41 -7.66 -8.16
CA ALA A 48 -1.09 -7.85 -9.44
C ALA A 48 -2.61 -7.57 -9.39
N SER A 49 -3.16 -7.22 -8.22
CA SER A 49 -4.58 -6.91 -8.08
C SER A 49 -5.00 -5.69 -8.92
N PRO A 50 -6.18 -5.71 -9.56
CA PRO A 50 -6.69 -4.57 -10.31
C PRO A 50 -6.73 -3.29 -9.46
N GLY A 51 -6.18 -2.19 -9.99
CA GLY A 51 -6.13 -0.88 -9.31
C GLY A 51 -4.90 -0.67 -8.43
N VAL A 52 -4.04 -1.67 -8.25
CA VAL A 52 -2.72 -1.51 -7.63
C VAL A 52 -1.72 -1.12 -8.72
N SER A 53 -0.93 -0.08 -8.45
CA SER A 53 0.11 0.41 -9.36
C SER A 53 1.29 0.97 -8.57
N THR A 54 2.47 0.97 -9.17
CA THR A 54 3.69 1.53 -8.57
C THR A 54 4.43 2.41 -9.56
N ARG A 55 5.14 3.42 -9.06
CA ARG A 55 6.03 4.27 -9.83
C ARG A 55 7.39 4.42 -9.13
N PRO A 56 8.51 3.96 -9.73
CA PRO A 56 9.84 4.15 -9.15
C PRO A 56 10.22 5.62 -9.00
N ILE A 57 10.83 5.94 -7.85
CA ILE A 57 11.31 7.28 -7.50
C ILE A 57 12.81 7.34 -7.84
N LYS A 58 13.20 8.28 -8.71
CA LYS A 58 14.62 8.48 -9.08
C LYS A 58 15.35 9.30 -8.02
N LEU A 59 16.33 8.69 -7.36
CA LEU A 59 17.16 9.36 -6.36
C LEU A 59 18.36 10.07 -7.00
N ILE A 60 18.96 11.01 -6.26
CA ILE A 60 20.20 11.70 -6.65
C ILE A 60 21.38 10.75 -6.89
N SER A 61 21.36 9.58 -6.24
CA SER A 61 22.35 8.51 -6.46
C SER A 61 22.21 7.83 -7.82
N GLY A 62 21.20 8.16 -8.61
CA GLY A 62 20.87 7.51 -9.88
C GLY A 62 20.12 6.18 -9.73
N LYS A 63 19.91 5.71 -8.49
CA LYS A 63 19.17 4.49 -8.18
C LYS A 63 17.68 4.77 -7.91
N SER A 64 16.84 3.76 -8.05
CA SER A 64 15.40 3.82 -7.75
C SER A 64 14.94 2.66 -6.87
N PRO A 65 15.43 2.55 -5.62
CA PRO A 65 15.04 1.47 -4.72
C PRO A 65 13.65 1.68 -4.09
N PHE A 66 13.03 2.85 -4.27
CA PHE A 66 11.75 3.20 -3.66
C PHE A 66 10.72 3.51 -4.75
N CYS A 67 9.45 3.22 -4.44
CA CYS A 67 8.29 3.53 -5.25
C CYS A 67 7.29 4.41 -4.49
N GLU A 68 6.41 5.05 -5.25
CA GLU A 68 5.11 5.58 -4.81
C GLU A 68 3.95 4.89 -5.53
#